data_AF-A0A345P6H8-F1
#
_entry.id   AF-A0A345P6H8-F1
#
_cell.length_a   1.000
_cell.length_b   1.000
_cell.length_c   1.000
_cell.angle_alpha   90.00
_cell.angle_beta   90.00
_cell.angle_gamma   90.00
#
_symmetry.space_group_name_H-M   'P 1'
#
loop_
_entity.id
_entity.type
_entity.pdbx_description
1 polymer ?
#
loop_
_entity_poly.entity_id
_entity_poly.type
_entity_poly.pdbx_seq_one_letter_code
_entity_poly.pdbx_strand_id
1 'polypeptide(L)'
;MLATTKIAMAAAMSGLLMTAAQAAPKKDAGAKDAGPVDIQTVMIQRCTSEATSAKITDAKSAQKVCSCTIGVQANNLKLGEFWAIQSLAMSGKDPRSLPALQRIQPQLDKCREGVTFNTPTAPAADAAPAPAKP
;
A
#
# COMPACT_ATOMS: atom_id res chain seq x y z
N MET A 1 35.30 -39.85 -34.34
CA MET A 1 33.87 -40.22 -34.26
C MET A 1 33.17 -39.10 -33.49
N LEU A 2 32.85 -37.97 -34.11
CA LEU A 2 31.62 -37.65 -34.86
C LEU A 2 30.33 -37.77 -34.03
N ALA A 3 29.90 -36.66 -33.47
CA ALA A 3 28.53 -36.17 -33.62
C ALA A 3 28.60 -34.67 -33.93
N THR A 4 28.60 -34.39 -35.23
CA THR A 4 28.58 -33.08 -35.87
C THR A 4 27.11 -32.66 -36.06
N THR A 5 26.87 -31.35 -36.25
CA THR A 5 25.78 -30.78 -37.10
C THR A 5 24.48 -30.44 -36.34
N LYS A 6 23.83 -29.25 -36.37
CA LYS A 6 23.75 -28.06 -37.27
C LYS A 6 23.36 -26.84 -36.39
N ILE A 7 24.08 -25.71 -36.38
CA ILE A 7 24.04 -24.57 -37.32
C ILE A 7 22.89 -23.56 -37.07
N ALA A 8 23.32 -22.40 -36.57
CA ALA A 8 23.00 -21.01 -36.95
C ALA A 8 21.55 -20.49 -36.98
N MET A 9 21.36 -19.38 -36.27
CA MET A 9 21.10 -18.12 -36.97
C MET A 9 21.99 -17.01 -36.38
N ALA A 10 22.95 -16.59 -37.19
CA ALA A 10 23.68 -15.34 -37.04
C ALA A 10 23.00 -14.26 -37.89
N ALA A 11 23.28 -13.00 -37.54
CA ALA A 11 22.95 -11.76 -38.26
C ALA A 11 21.47 -11.35 -38.16
N ALA A 12 21.09 -10.10 -37.89
CA ALA A 12 21.77 -8.80 -37.86
C ALA A 12 20.93 -7.92 -36.90
N MET A 13 21.41 -6.90 -36.20
CA MET A 13 21.96 -5.68 -36.78
C MET A 13 22.78 -4.91 -35.74
N SER A 14 24.10 -4.89 -35.94
CA SER A 14 24.87 -3.67 -35.67
C SER A 14 24.65 -2.75 -36.87
N GLY A 15 23.97 -1.63 -36.64
CA GLY A 15 23.70 -0.66 -37.69
C GLY A 15 22.66 0.38 -37.28
N LEU A 16 23.06 1.34 -36.42
CA LEU A 16 22.71 2.75 -36.60
C LEU A 16 23.55 3.61 -35.64
N LEU A 17 24.75 3.98 -36.11
CA LEU A 17 25.39 5.22 -35.68
C LEU A 17 24.91 6.33 -36.62
N MET A 18 24.59 7.47 -36.02
CA MET A 18 24.30 8.80 -36.58
C MET A 18 22.90 9.07 -37.15
N THR A 19 22.11 9.78 -36.34
CA THR A 19 21.69 11.15 -36.70
C THR A 19 21.43 11.94 -35.42
N ALA A 20 22.30 12.91 -35.15
CA ALA A 20 22.00 14.02 -34.26
C ALA A 20 20.89 14.86 -34.90
N ALA A 21 19.64 14.46 -34.65
CA ALA A 21 18.48 15.31 -34.84
C ALA A 21 18.07 15.81 -33.46
N GLN A 22 18.67 16.94 -33.11
CA GLN A 22 18.16 17.88 -32.12
C GLN A 22 16.68 18.17 -32.36
N ALA A 23 15.82 17.33 -31.78
CA ALA A 23 14.45 17.66 -31.49
C ALA A 23 14.49 18.41 -30.16
N ALA A 24 14.35 19.73 -30.25
CA ALA A 24 14.13 20.63 -29.13
C ALA A 24 13.22 20.00 -28.06
N PRO A 25 13.47 20.24 -26.75
CA PRO A 25 12.52 19.85 -25.72
C PRO A 25 11.16 20.45 -26.10
N LYS A 26 10.27 19.60 -26.59
CA LYS A 26 8.87 19.96 -26.82
C LYS A 26 8.32 20.20 -25.44
N LYS A 27 8.18 21.50 -25.11
CA LYS A 27 7.32 22.07 -24.08
C LYS A 27 7.19 21.15 -22.88
N ASP A 28 7.96 21.45 -21.83
CA ASP A 28 7.50 21.24 -20.47
C ASP A 28 6.05 21.74 -20.39
N ALA A 29 5.11 20.83 -20.60
CA ALA A 29 3.72 21.01 -20.28
C ALA A 29 3.76 21.14 -18.77
N GLY A 30 3.78 22.40 -18.34
CA GLY A 30 4.12 22.81 -16.99
C GLY A 30 3.58 21.80 -16.00
N ALA A 31 4.50 21.22 -15.22
CA ALA A 31 4.15 20.61 -13.97
C ALA A 31 3.35 21.69 -13.24
N LYS A 32 2.01 21.56 -13.28
CA LYS A 32 1.15 22.35 -12.42
C LYS A 32 1.66 22.01 -11.04
N ASP A 33 2.24 22.99 -10.35
CA ASP A 33 2.46 22.93 -8.92
C ASP A 33 1.15 22.44 -8.32
N ALA A 34 1.12 21.15 -7.98
CA ALA A 34 0.06 20.60 -7.17
C ALA A 34 0.21 21.36 -5.86
N GLY A 35 -0.75 22.24 -5.56
CA GLY A 35 -0.80 22.91 -4.27
C GLY A 35 -0.65 21.89 -3.14
N PRO A 36 -0.32 22.34 -1.91
CA PRO A 36 0.00 21.46 -0.80
C PRO A 36 -1.00 20.31 -0.70
N VAL A 37 -0.52 19.07 -0.90
CA VAL A 37 -1.38 17.90 -0.82
C VAL A 37 -1.77 17.75 0.64
N ASP A 38 -3.07 17.83 0.93
CA ASP A 38 -3.58 17.48 2.25
C ASP A 38 -3.50 15.96 2.43
N ILE A 39 -2.35 15.53 2.94
CA ILE A 39 -2.05 14.11 3.20
C ILE A 39 -3.08 13.49 4.14
N GLN A 40 -3.63 14.27 5.09
CA GLN A 40 -4.62 13.74 6.02
C GLN A 40 -5.90 13.33 5.26
N THR A 41 -6.41 14.21 4.40
CA THR A 41 -7.57 13.89 3.54
C THR A 41 -7.28 12.68 2.65
N VAL A 42 -6.09 12.60 2.05
CA VAL A 42 -5.70 11.45 1.21
C VAL A 42 -5.72 10.15 2.01
N MET A 43 -5.17 10.14 3.22
CA MET A 43 -5.16 8.94 4.05
C MET A 43 -6.58 8.55 4.52
N ILE A 44 -7.45 9.53 4.81
CA ILE A 44 -8.85 9.26 5.18
C ILE A 44 -9.60 8.62 4.00
N GLN A 45 -9.44 9.16 2.79
CA GLN A 45 -10.07 8.61 1.60
C GLN A 45 -9.59 7.19 1.31
N ARG A 46 -8.29 6.94 1.41
CA ARG A 46 -7.72 5.62 1.22
C ARG A 46 -8.24 4.62 2.24
N CYS A 47 -8.20 4.96 3.52
CA CYS A 47 -8.75 4.13 4.60
C CYS A 47 -10.23 3.81 4.37
N THR A 48 -11.03 4.82 3.98
CA THR A 48 -12.47 4.65 3.72
C THR A 48 -12.71 3.70 2.55
N SER A 49 -11.96 3.87 1.46
CA SER A 49 -12.04 3.04 0.26
C SER A 49 -11.67 1.59 0.57
N GLU A 50 -10.54 1.37 1.26
CA GLU A 50 -10.08 0.03 1.62
C GLU A 50 -11.06 -0.67 2.55
N ALA A 51 -11.52 -0.01 3.62
CA ALA A 51 -12.48 -0.56 4.57
C ALA A 51 -13.83 -0.92 3.92
N THR A 52 -14.31 -0.09 3.00
CA THR A 52 -15.55 -0.35 2.26
C THR A 52 -15.35 -1.50 1.26
N SER A 53 -14.24 -1.52 0.52
CA SER A 53 -13.94 -2.56 -0.48
C SER A 53 -13.77 -3.94 0.15
N ALA A 54 -13.14 -3.98 1.33
CA ALA A 54 -12.96 -5.19 2.13
C ALA A 54 -14.23 -5.56 2.92
N LYS A 55 -15.33 -4.80 2.74
CA LYS A 55 -16.61 -4.98 3.43
C LYS A 55 -16.47 -5.02 4.95
N ILE A 56 -15.50 -4.31 5.52
CA ILE A 56 -15.29 -4.22 6.97
C ILE A 56 -16.45 -3.47 7.63
N THR A 57 -16.98 -2.44 6.97
CA THR A 57 -18.16 -1.69 7.42
C THR A 57 -18.75 -0.92 6.22
N ASP A 58 -19.89 -0.26 6.39
CA ASP A 58 -20.49 0.57 5.34
C ASP A 58 -19.68 1.87 5.11
N ALA A 59 -19.85 2.51 3.95
CA ALA A 59 -19.06 3.69 3.58
C ALA A 59 -19.15 4.86 4.58
N LYS A 60 -20.34 5.09 5.17
CA LYS A 60 -20.54 6.17 6.15
C LYS A 60 -19.81 5.86 7.45
N SER A 61 -19.93 4.63 7.93
CA SER A 61 -19.19 4.15 9.10
C SER A 61 -17.69 4.13 8.85
N ALA A 62 -17.23 3.72 7.67
CA ALA A 62 -15.83 3.72 7.27
C ALA A 62 -15.26 5.14 7.31
N GLN A 63 -15.96 6.11 6.71
CA GLN A 63 -15.53 7.52 6.72
C GLN A 63 -15.44 8.08 8.15
N LYS A 64 -16.43 7.78 9.00
CA LYS A 64 -16.43 8.17 10.42
C LYS A 64 -15.21 7.62 11.15
N VAL A 65 -15.00 6.31 11.08
CA VAL A 65 -13.90 5.63 11.81
C VAL A 65 -12.54 6.08 11.27
N CYS A 66 -12.37 6.16 9.96
CA CYS A 66 -11.11 6.55 9.33
C CYS A 66 -10.75 8.00 9.65
N SER A 67 -11.71 8.92 9.55
CA SER A 67 -11.50 10.33 9.91
C SER A 67 -11.09 10.47 11.39
N CYS A 68 -11.83 9.84 12.30
CA CYS A 68 -11.51 9.85 13.73
C CYS A 68 -10.13 9.24 14.02
N THR A 69 -9.86 8.05 13.49
CA THR A 69 -8.62 7.29 13.73
C THR A 69 -7.39 8.05 13.24
N ILE A 70 -7.47 8.63 12.03
CA ILE A 70 -6.36 9.40 11.45
C ILE A 70 -6.18 10.72 12.21
N GLY A 71 -7.27 11.37 12.63
CA GLY A 71 -7.19 12.53 13.50
C GLY A 71 -6.50 12.24 14.84
N VAL A 72 -6.86 11.13 15.49
CA VAL A 72 -6.22 10.71 16.75
C VAL A 72 -4.73 10.46 16.53
N GLN A 73 -4.35 9.72 15.49
CA GLN A 73 -2.94 9.44 15.20
C GLN A 73 -2.16 10.72 14.88
N ALA A 74 -2.68 11.58 14.01
CA ALA A 74 -2.04 12.83 13.63
C ALA A 74 -1.81 13.77 14.82
N ASN A 75 -2.74 13.79 15.78
CA ASN A 75 -2.68 14.70 16.93
C ASN A 75 -1.90 14.14 18.12
N ASN A 76 -1.75 12.82 18.25
CA ASN A 76 -1.25 12.19 19.49
C ASN A 76 -0.01 11.31 19.30
N LEU A 77 0.44 11.11 18.05
CA LEU A 77 1.68 10.38 17.74
C LEU A 77 2.74 11.31 17.17
N LYS A 78 3.98 11.12 17.62
CA LYS A 78 5.15 11.64 16.90
C LYS A 78 5.34 10.83 15.63
N LEU A 79 5.96 11.44 14.62
CA LEU A 79 6.24 10.77 13.34
C LEU A 79 6.97 9.43 13.51
N GLY A 80 7.97 9.36 14.41
CA GLY A 80 8.67 8.10 14.71
C GLY A 80 7.79 7.04 15.39
N GLU A 81 6.86 7.44 16.25
CA GLU A 81 5.92 6.52 16.89
C GLU A 81 4.91 5.96 15.88
N PHE A 82 4.42 6.81 14.98
CA PHE A 82 3.55 6.41 13.86
C PHE A 82 4.26 5.39 12.96
N TRP A 83 5.51 5.66 12.55
CA TRP A 83 6.26 4.72 11.72
C TRP A 83 6.58 3.40 12.43
N ALA A 84 6.82 3.41 13.74
CA ALA A 84 7.02 2.20 14.51
C ALA A 84 5.76 1.31 14.50
N ILE A 85 4.58 1.90 14.70
CA ILE A 85 3.30 1.20 14.63
C ILE A 85 3.09 0.59 13.25
N GLN A 86 3.25 1.39 12.18
CA GLN A 86 3.09 0.94 10.80
C GLN A 86 4.08 -0.18 10.45
N SER A 87 5.33 -0.07 10.88
CA SER A 87 6.38 -1.06 10.61
C SER A 87 6.09 -2.41 11.27
N LEU A 88 5.62 -2.41 12.53
CA LEU A 88 5.22 -3.66 13.19
C LEU A 88 4.04 -4.31 12.47
N ALA A 89 3.00 -3.53 12.16
CA ALA A 89 1.82 -4.02 11.47
C ALA A 89 2.17 -4.62 10.09
N MET A 90 3.01 -3.93 9.31
CA MET A 90 3.49 -4.42 8.02
C MET A 90 4.36 -5.68 8.13
N SER A 91 5.07 -5.85 9.25
CA SER A 91 5.86 -7.04 9.55
C SER A 91 5.01 -8.21 10.07
N GLY A 92 3.67 -8.08 10.09
CA GLY A 92 2.75 -9.07 10.64
C GLY A 92 2.81 -9.20 12.17
N LYS A 93 3.47 -8.26 12.86
CA LYS A 93 3.56 -8.22 14.32
C LYS A 93 2.45 -7.34 14.89
N ASP A 94 1.98 -7.71 16.07
CA ASP A 94 0.94 -6.94 16.76
C ASP A 94 1.51 -5.62 17.33
N PRO A 95 1.07 -4.45 16.82
CA PRO A 95 1.55 -3.17 17.30
C PRO A 95 0.99 -2.78 18.67
N ARG A 96 0.02 -3.52 19.24
CA ARG A 96 -0.60 -3.22 20.55
C ARG A 96 0.36 -3.31 21.74
N SER A 97 1.54 -3.89 21.53
CA SER A 97 2.64 -3.89 22.50
C SER A 97 3.37 -2.55 22.60
N LEU A 98 3.21 -1.65 21.62
CA LEU A 98 3.91 -0.37 21.61
C LEU A 98 3.27 0.60 22.62
N PRO A 99 4.08 1.21 23.51
CA PRO A 99 3.57 2.19 24.49
C PRO A 99 2.82 3.36 23.85
N ALA A 100 3.26 3.78 22.66
CA ALA A 100 2.61 4.85 21.91
C ALA A 100 1.18 4.48 21.48
N LEU A 101 0.96 3.23 21.02
CA LEU A 101 -0.38 2.77 20.65
C LEU A 101 -1.27 2.59 21.88
N GLN A 102 -0.73 2.01 22.96
CA GLN A 102 -1.45 1.85 24.23
C GLN A 102 -1.94 3.20 24.78
N ARG A 103 -1.12 4.25 24.67
CA ARG A 103 -1.47 5.60 25.10
C ARG A 103 -2.69 6.17 24.38
N ILE A 104 -2.80 5.93 23.07
CA ILE A 104 -3.91 6.47 22.26
C ILE A 104 -5.08 5.48 22.11
N GLN A 105 -4.93 4.24 22.56
CA GLN A 105 -5.93 3.18 22.44
C GLN A 105 -7.32 3.61 22.92
N PRO A 106 -7.49 4.28 24.08
CA PRO A 106 -8.82 4.69 24.53
C PRO A 106 -9.50 5.69 23.58
N GLN A 107 -8.73 6.52 22.88
CA GLN A 107 -9.25 7.45 21.88
C GLN A 107 -9.62 6.71 20.58
N LEU A 108 -8.82 5.72 20.20
CA LEU A 108 -9.12 4.85 19.05
C LEU A 108 -10.36 3.99 19.28
N ASP A 109 -10.58 3.52 20.50
CA ASP A 109 -11.78 2.74 20.86
C ASP A 109 -13.04 3.60 20.73
N LYS A 110 -12.98 4.86 21.15
CA LYS A 110 -14.07 5.84 20.94
C LYS A 110 -14.40 6.06 19.47
N CYS A 111 -13.40 6.01 18.58
CA CYS A 111 -13.65 6.12 17.14
C CYS A 111 -14.54 4.99 16.59
N ARG A 112 -14.56 3.84 17.27
CA ARG A 112 -15.30 2.63 16.89
C ARG A 112 -16.69 2.55 17.54
N GLU A 113 -17.00 3.44 18.48
CA GLU A 113 -18.28 3.42 19.18
C GLU A 113 -19.47 3.62 18.23
N GLY A 114 -20.47 2.75 18.40
CA GLY A 114 -21.68 2.74 17.57
C GLY A 114 -21.44 2.39 16.11
N VAL A 115 -20.30 1.78 15.78
CA VAL A 115 -20.00 1.29 14.43
C VAL A 115 -20.08 -0.22 14.39
N THR A 116 -20.86 -0.74 13.45
CA THR A 116 -20.92 -2.17 13.17
C THR A 116 -19.75 -2.54 12.26
N PHE A 117 -18.90 -3.43 12.74
CA PHE A 117 -17.82 -4.03 11.96
C PHE A 117 -18.21 -5.44 11.58
N ASN A 118 -18.11 -5.75 10.29
CA ASN A 118 -18.19 -7.11 9.81
C ASN A 118 -16.85 -7.79 10.13
N THR A 119 -16.91 -9.01 10.65
CA THR A 119 -15.72 -9.83 10.77
C THR A 119 -15.21 -10.11 9.37
N PRO A 120 -13.93 -9.82 9.04
CA PRO A 120 -13.35 -10.27 7.78
C PRO A 120 -13.53 -11.79 7.73
N THR A 121 -14.25 -12.30 6.74
CA THR A 121 -14.23 -13.73 6.46
C THR A 121 -12.80 -14.01 6.06
N ALA A 122 -12.06 -14.77 6.90
CA ALA A 122 -10.74 -15.24 6.51
C ALA A 122 -10.89 -15.90 5.12
N PRO A 123 -10.01 -15.62 4.14
CA PRO A 123 -10.03 -16.39 2.91
C PRO A 123 -9.99 -17.87 3.30
N ALA A 124 -10.90 -18.67 2.76
CA ALA A 124 -10.93 -20.10 3.00
C ALA A 124 -9.50 -20.62 2.78
N ALA A 125 -8.94 -21.27 3.79
CA ALA A 125 -7.63 -21.89 3.72
C ALA A 125 -7.70 -23.15 2.85
N ASP A 126 -8.07 -23.00 1.59
CA ASP A 126 -8.04 -24.07 0.61
C ASP A 126 -6.84 -23.85 -0.32
N ALA A 127 -6.00 -24.89 -0.37
CA ALA A 127 -4.78 -25.06 -1.16
C ALA A 127 -3.45 -24.60 -0.54
N ALA A 128 -3.16 -25.00 0.70
CA ALA A 128 -1.81 -25.52 0.96
C ALA A 128 -1.73 -26.94 0.36
N PRO A 129 -0.87 -27.24 -0.63
CA PRO A 129 -0.67 -28.62 -1.06
C PRO A 129 -0.14 -29.44 0.12
N ALA A 130 -0.74 -30.61 0.34
CA ALA A 130 -0.34 -31.54 1.39
C ALA A 130 1.17 -31.84 1.31
N PRO A 131 1.87 -31.98 2.46
CA PRO A 131 3.27 -32.38 2.44
C PRO A 131 3.41 -33.74 1.76
N ALA A 132 4.26 -33.80 0.73
CA ALA A 132 4.65 -35.04 0.09
C ALA A 132 5.19 -36.01 1.16
N LYS A 133 4.57 -37.19 1.23
CA LYS A 133 4.99 -38.28 2.12
C LYS A 133 6.38 -38.79 1.64
N PRO A 134 7.32 -39.09 2.56
CA PRO A 134 8.64 -39.59 2.22
C PRO A 134 8.59 -40.96 1.52
#